data_AF-A0A0F8WMC8-F1
#
_entry.id   AF-A0A0F8WMC8-F1
#
_cell.length_a   1.000
_cell.length_b   1.000
_cell.length_c   1.000
_cell.angle_alpha   90.00
_cell.angle_beta   90.00
_cell.angle_gamma   90.00
#
_symmetry.space_group_name_H-M   'P 1'
#
loop_
_entity.id
_entity.type
_entity.pdbx_description
1 polymer ?
#
loop_
_entity_poly.entity_id
_entity_poly.type
_entity_poly.pdbx_seq_one_letter_code
_entity_poly.pdbx_strand_id
1 'polypeptide(L)'
;YPLRRAKNINTFLAQASKVFPFHIDVISGQEEARLIYQGVAHYIHHDENRLVIDIGGGSTELIIGKHFKHKLLSSRNMGCVSYTKQFFADGIINEKRFNKAQIKAEQELEVIFANYISTGWQSVVGTSGTIKSILAMLSANDPDQKNITLERLLELKTQFLAAKTIDNLLIEGLSPERQVSICGGLAILIAIFQLFDITEMDYSDFSLREGLLHEMQQKLALKDIRTNTIANLSERNTIDKVHAQRVANTADWLFLQVQKEWQLDSLDNHQLLVWAAQLHEVGLGINSSGLHKHSAYVVENSQLPGFTQQQQTLLSCMIRFYRKRIRLEESPTLLSVP
;
A
#
# COMPACT_ATOMS: atom_id res chain seq x y z
N TYR A 1 -1.75 -4.17 22.92
CA TYR A 1 -2.94 -4.72 22.23
C TYR A 1 -3.32 -3.78 21.10
N PRO A 2 -3.84 -4.29 19.97
CA PRO A 2 -4.27 -3.45 18.86
C PRO A 2 -5.40 -2.51 19.31
N LEU A 3 -5.45 -1.27 18.78
CA LEU A 3 -6.47 -0.28 19.16
C LEU A 3 -7.89 -0.81 18.95
N ARG A 4 -8.13 -1.59 17.89
CA ARG A 4 -9.41 -2.26 17.59
C ARG A 4 -9.97 -3.16 18.71
N ARG A 5 -9.16 -3.53 19.71
CA ARG A 5 -9.59 -4.33 20.88
C ARG A 5 -9.69 -3.53 22.18
N ALA A 6 -9.34 -2.25 22.18
CA ALA A 6 -9.37 -1.43 23.37
C ALA A 6 -10.82 -1.12 23.76
N LYS A 7 -11.25 -1.53 24.96
CA LYS A 7 -12.60 -1.21 25.47
C LYS A 7 -12.82 0.31 25.62
N ASN A 8 -11.73 1.05 25.82
CA ASN A 8 -11.70 2.50 25.99
C ASN A 8 -11.21 3.26 24.74
N ILE A 9 -11.37 2.68 23.55
CA ILE A 9 -10.86 3.27 22.30
C ILE A 9 -11.36 4.70 22.07
N ASN A 10 -12.63 4.99 22.35
CA ASN A 10 -13.21 6.32 22.17
C ASN A 10 -12.53 7.36 23.08
N THR A 11 -12.20 6.98 24.31
CA THR A 11 -11.47 7.84 25.25
C THR A 11 -10.05 8.10 24.75
N PHE A 12 -9.37 7.08 24.23
CA PHE A 12 -8.04 7.23 23.65
C PHE A 12 -8.07 8.18 22.43
N LEU A 13 -8.98 7.96 21.49
CA LEU A 13 -9.12 8.78 20.28
C LEU A 13 -9.46 10.24 20.62
N ALA A 14 -10.34 10.48 21.61
CA ALA A 14 -10.71 11.82 22.05
C ALA A 14 -9.57 12.58 22.75
N GLN A 15 -8.63 11.89 23.40
CA GLN A 15 -7.43 12.53 23.95
C GLN A 15 -6.37 12.73 22.86
N ALA A 16 -6.19 11.76 21.96
CA ALA A 16 -5.26 11.87 20.84
C ALA A 16 -5.60 13.06 19.94
N SER A 17 -6.88 13.30 19.64
CA SER A 17 -7.32 14.43 18.81
C SER A 17 -7.00 15.81 19.39
N LYS A 18 -6.66 15.92 20.68
CA LYS A 18 -6.24 17.18 21.31
C LYS A 18 -4.77 17.51 21.08
N VAL A 19 -3.94 16.51 20.79
CA VAL A 19 -2.47 16.65 20.69
C VAL A 19 -1.93 16.24 19.32
N PHE A 20 -2.74 15.55 18.51
CA PHE A 20 -2.38 15.07 17.19
C PHE A 20 -3.39 15.60 16.16
N PRO A 21 -2.98 16.45 15.21
CA PRO A 21 -3.89 17.18 14.32
C PRO A 21 -4.46 16.31 13.18
N PHE A 22 -4.03 15.05 13.06
CA PHE A 22 -4.50 14.13 12.03
C PHE A 22 -5.51 13.14 12.60
N HIS A 23 -6.51 12.77 11.78
CA HIS A 23 -7.48 11.75 12.14
C HIS A 23 -6.80 10.38 12.28
N ILE A 24 -7.20 9.60 13.28
CA ILE A 24 -6.69 8.24 13.50
C ILE A 24 -7.76 7.25 13.07
N ASP A 25 -7.54 6.61 11.93
CA ASP A 25 -8.41 5.56 11.40
C ASP A 25 -8.09 4.21 12.04
N VAL A 26 -9.07 3.62 12.72
CA VAL A 26 -8.95 2.27 13.28
C VAL A 26 -9.44 1.28 12.23
N ILE A 27 -8.50 0.58 11.60
CA ILE A 27 -8.80 -0.40 10.56
C ILE A 27 -9.13 -1.79 11.12
N SER A 28 -9.89 -2.56 10.34
CA SER A 28 -10.16 -3.96 10.63
C SER A 28 -8.91 -4.82 10.42
N GLY A 29 -8.86 -6.01 11.00
CA GLY A 29 -7.75 -6.94 10.76
C GLY A 29 -7.66 -7.40 9.30
N GLN A 30 -8.80 -7.51 8.60
CA GLN A 30 -8.81 -7.83 7.17
C GLN A 30 -8.22 -6.69 6.33
N GLU A 31 -8.52 -5.45 6.71
CA GLU A 31 -7.98 -4.28 6.02
C GLU A 31 -6.48 -4.11 6.29
N GLU A 32 -6.04 -4.36 7.52
CA GLU A 32 -4.62 -4.46 7.88
C GLU A 32 -3.91 -5.51 7.01
N ALA A 33 -4.45 -6.74 6.93
CA ALA A 33 -3.92 -7.80 6.09
C ALA A 33 -3.86 -7.40 4.60
N ARG A 34 -4.90 -6.72 4.09
CA ARG A 34 -4.95 -6.25 2.70
C ARG A 34 -3.85 -5.23 2.40
N LEU A 35 -3.66 -4.26 3.29
CA LEU A 35 -2.62 -3.23 3.17
C LEU A 35 -1.22 -3.84 3.29
N ILE A 36 -1.00 -4.77 4.23
CA ILE A 36 0.27 -5.51 4.35
C ILE A 36 0.61 -6.21 3.04
N TYR A 37 -0.35 -6.95 2.48
CA TYR A 37 -0.15 -7.63 1.20
C TYR A 37 0.15 -6.65 0.07
N GLN A 38 -0.54 -5.51 0.01
CA GLN A 38 -0.23 -4.47 -0.97
C GLN A 38 1.19 -3.95 -0.79
N GLY A 39 1.65 -3.69 0.44
CA GLY A 39 3.02 -3.29 0.70
C GLY A 39 4.03 -4.28 0.15
N VAL A 40 3.88 -5.56 0.48
CA VAL A 40 4.77 -6.63 0.00
C VAL A 40 4.73 -6.80 -1.52
N ALA A 41 3.53 -6.75 -2.12
CA ALA A 41 3.32 -7.00 -3.54
C ALA A 41 3.93 -5.93 -4.46
N HIS A 42 4.18 -4.71 -3.98
CA HIS A 42 4.85 -3.65 -4.76
C HIS A 42 6.36 -3.82 -4.89
N TYR A 43 6.98 -4.67 -4.06
CA TYR A 43 8.44 -4.84 -4.06
C TYR A 43 8.86 -6.25 -4.46
N ILE A 44 8.02 -7.25 -4.17
CA ILE A 44 8.30 -8.64 -4.54
C ILE A 44 7.48 -8.98 -5.80
N HIS A 45 8.16 -9.37 -6.87
CA HIS A 45 7.53 -9.65 -8.16
C HIS A 45 7.68 -11.14 -8.50
N HIS A 46 6.67 -11.92 -8.13
CA HIS A 46 6.52 -13.32 -8.53
C HIS A 46 5.18 -13.51 -9.24
N ASP A 47 5.22 -14.35 -10.27
CA ASP A 47 4.06 -14.72 -11.07
C ASP A 47 3.23 -15.86 -10.44
N GLU A 48 3.66 -16.38 -9.30
CA GLU A 48 3.00 -17.47 -8.59
C GLU A 48 2.26 -16.99 -7.33
N ASN A 49 1.47 -17.89 -6.72
CA ASN A 49 0.85 -17.58 -5.43
C ASN A 49 1.94 -17.46 -4.37
N ARG A 50 1.81 -16.46 -3.50
CA ARG A 50 2.67 -16.28 -2.33
C ARG A 50 1.84 -16.24 -1.06
N LEU A 51 2.39 -16.80 0.01
CA LEU A 51 1.89 -16.65 1.36
C LEU A 51 2.67 -15.53 2.07
N VAL A 52 1.98 -14.46 2.46
CA VAL A 52 2.54 -13.38 3.28
C VAL A 52 2.11 -13.58 4.73
N ILE A 53 3.07 -13.52 5.65
CA ILE A 53 2.86 -13.65 7.10
C ILE A 53 3.43 -12.40 7.80
N ASP A 54 2.60 -11.75 8.60
CA ASP A 54 2.99 -10.61 9.45
C ASP A 54 2.64 -10.95 10.90
N ILE A 55 3.62 -10.94 11.80
CA ILE A 55 3.42 -11.20 13.24
C ILE A 55 3.57 -9.88 14.00
N GLY A 56 2.44 -9.21 14.22
CA GLY A 56 2.35 -8.03 15.04
C GLY A 56 2.39 -8.30 16.54
N GLY A 57 2.25 -7.23 17.33
CA GLY A 57 2.24 -7.31 18.79
C GLY A 57 1.00 -8.01 19.36
N GLY A 58 -0.15 -7.92 18.69
CA GLY A 58 -1.40 -8.50 19.19
C GLY A 58 -2.28 -9.16 18.15
N SER A 59 -1.80 -9.26 16.92
CA SER A 59 -2.41 -10.03 15.83
C SER A 59 -1.35 -10.58 14.92
N THR A 60 -1.77 -11.56 14.11
CA THR A 60 -0.97 -12.13 13.03
C THR A 60 -1.84 -12.18 11.80
N GLU A 61 -1.33 -11.65 10.71
CA GLU A 61 -1.99 -11.60 9.42
C GLU A 61 -1.39 -12.67 8.49
N LEU A 62 -2.24 -13.42 7.81
CA LEU A 62 -1.85 -14.41 6.80
C LEU A 62 -2.60 -14.09 5.52
N ILE A 63 -1.87 -13.93 4.41
CA ILE A 63 -2.44 -13.55 3.12
C ILE A 63 -1.92 -14.46 2.03
N ILE A 64 -2.81 -15.03 1.22
CA ILE A 64 -2.40 -15.62 -0.07
C ILE A 64 -2.78 -14.66 -1.18
N GLY A 65 -1.87 -14.41 -2.12
CA GLY A 65 -2.16 -13.64 -3.32
C GLY A 65 -1.20 -13.89 -4.47
N LYS A 66 -1.52 -13.29 -5.62
CA LYS A 66 -0.70 -13.32 -6.84
C LYS A 66 -0.67 -11.92 -7.46
N HIS A 67 0.51 -11.47 -7.87
CA HIS A 67 0.76 -10.07 -8.25
C HIS A 67 0.16 -9.10 -7.20
N PHE A 68 -0.57 -8.07 -7.61
CA PHE A 68 -1.24 -7.10 -6.75
C PHE A 68 -2.60 -7.55 -6.20
N LYS A 69 -3.04 -8.79 -6.48
CA LYS A 69 -4.37 -9.29 -6.05
C LYS A 69 -4.22 -10.33 -4.94
N HIS A 70 -4.87 -10.07 -3.81
CA HIS A 70 -5.06 -11.08 -2.78
C HIS A 70 -6.14 -12.08 -3.20
N LYS A 71 -6.03 -13.31 -2.70
CA LYS A 71 -7.00 -14.41 -2.83
C LYS A 71 -7.65 -14.72 -1.49
N LEU A 72 -6.85 -14.85 -0.43
CA LEU A 72 -7.31 -15.09 0.94
C LEU A 72 -6.71 -14.06 1.88
N LEU A 73 -7.52 -13.52 2.79
CA LEU A 73 -7.11 -12.57 3.82
C LEU A 73 -7.57 -13.06 5.19
N SER A 74 -6.63 -13.17 6.14
CA SER A 74 -6.94 -13.51 7.52
C SER A 74 -6.13 -12.66 8.49
N SER A 75 -6.78 -12.29 9.61
CA SER A 75 -6.16 -11.70 10.79
C SER A 75 -6.60 -12.51 12.00
N ARG A 76 -5.63 -13.01 12.77
CA ARG A 76 -5.85 -13.85 13.96
C ARG A 76 -5.37 -13.14 15.21
N ASN A 77 -6.05 -13.37 16.33
CA ASN A 77 -5.81 -12.68 17.59
C ASN A 77 -4.62 -13.28 18.36
N MET A 78 -3.50 -13.43 17.67
CA MET A 78 -2.26 -13.98 18.20
C MET A 78 -1.12 -13.07 17.78
N GLY A 79 -0.37 -12.54 18.75
CA GLY A 79 0.78 -11.67 18.47
C GLY A 79 1.81 -11.76 19.56
N CYS A 80 3.04 -11.34 19.27
CA CYS A 80 4.21 -11.61 20.10
C CYS A 80 4.08 -11.07 21.54
N VAL A 81 3.53 -9.87 21.73
CA VAL A 81 3.28 -9.28 23.06
C VAL A 81 2.18 -10.03 23.80
N SER A 82 1.06 -10.30 23.11
CA SER A 82 -0.08 -11.01 23.73
C SER A 82 0.28 -12.43 24.16
N TYR A 83 1.03 -13.17 23.33
CA TYR A 83 1.44 -14.54 23.61
C TYR A 83 2.53 -14.60 24.67
N THR A 84 3.50 -13.67 24.65
CA THR A 84 4.49 -13.60 25.71
C THR A 84 3.83 -13.31 27.06
N LYS A 85 2.91 -12.36 27.10
CA LYS A 85 2.13 -12.06 28.31
C LYS A 85 1.27 -13.24 28.78
N GLN A 86 0.74 -14.05 27.87
CA GLN A 86 -0.15 -15.16 28.23
C GLN A 86 0.60 -16.41 28.70
N PHE A 87 1.71 -16.75 28.05
CA PHE A 87 2.41 -18.03 28.26
C PHE A 87 3.73 -17.91 28.99
N PHE A 88 4.31 -16.70 29.05
CA PHE A 88 5.63 -16.40 29.60
C PHE A 88 5.60 -15.19 30.54
N ALA A 89 4.47 -14.95 31.23
CA ALA A 89 4.19 -13.74 32.01
C ALA A 89 5.22 -13.44 33.12
N ASP A 90 5.75 -14.48 33.77
CA ASP A 90 6.76 -14.42 34.83
C ASP A 90 8.19 -14.59 34.28
N GLY A 91 8.37 -14.48 32.96
CA GLY A 91 9.66 -14.61 32.30
C GLY A 91 10.16 -16.04 32.13
N ILE A 92 9.54 -17.07 32.73
CA ILE A 92 10.06 -18.45 32.66
C ILE A 92 9.86 -19.04 31.26
N ILE A 93 10.94 -19.60 30.72
CA ILE A 93 11.02 -20.31 29.43
C ILE A 93 11.23 -21.81 29.69
N ASN A 94 10.32 -22.64 29.17
CA ASN A 94 10.46 -24.09 29.16
C ASN A 94 9.59 -24.73 28.06
N GLU A 95 9.82 -26.02 27.81
CA GLU A 95 9.16 -26.78 26.76
C GLU A 95 7.64 -26.77 26.90
N LYS A 96 7.14 -26.96 28.13
CA LYS A 96 5.70 -26.97 28.41
C LYS A 96 5.02 -25.65 28.03
N ARG A 97 5.69 -24.51 28.19
CA ARG A 97 5.15 -23.18 27.85
C ARG A 97 5.21 -22.92 26.35
N PHE A 98 6.32 -23.27 25.71
CA PHE A 98 6.43 -23.22 24.26
C PHE A 98 5.34 -24.06 23.58
N ASN A 99 5.16 -25.31 24.03
CA ASN A 99 4.15 -26.20 23.45
C ASN A 99 2.73 -25.67 23.68
N LYS A 100 2.43 -25.10 24.85
CA LYS A 100 1.13 -24.44 25.09
C LYS A 100 0.90 -23.24 24.16
N ALA A 101 1.92 -22.42 23.93
CA ALA A 101 1.84 -21.28 23.03
C ALA A 101 1.64 -21.73 21.58
N GLN A 102 2.39 -22.75 21.14
CA GLN A 102 2.28 -23.34 19.80
C GLN A 102 0.90 -23.95 19.55
N ILE A 103 0.42 -24.83 20.44
CA ILE A 103 -0.93 -25.42 20.35
C ILE A 103 -2.00 -24.32 20.29
N LYS A 104 -1.86 -23.24 21.06
CA LYS A 104 -2.83 -22.15 21.00
C LYS A 104 -2.78 -21.40 19.67
N ALA A 105 -1.60 -21.18 19.08
CA ALA A 105 -1.48 -20.61 17.74
C ALA A 105 -2.09 -21.53 16.66
N GLU A 106 -1.84 -22.84 16.74
CA GLU A 106 -2.44 -23.84 15.83
C GLU A 106 -3.97 -23.78 15.89
N GLN A 107 -4.57 -23.73 17.09
CA GLN A 107 -6.01 -23.59 17.27
C GLN A 107 -6.59 -22.31 16.65
N GLU A 108 -5.87 -21.19 16.73
CA GLU A 108 -6.30 -19.94 16.08
C GLU A 108 -6.26 -20.06 14.54
N LEU A 109 -5.37 -20.90 14.00
CA LEU A 109 -5.17 -21.12 12.57
C LEU A 109 -6.03 -22.25 11.98
N GLU A 110 -6.52 -23.17 12.79
CA GLU A 110 -7.33 -24.33 12.36
C GLU A 110 -8.51 -23.91 11.48
N VAL A 111 -9.17 -22.80 11.83
CA VAL A 111 -10.33 -22.27 11.10
C VAL A 111 -10.03 -21.79 9.68
N ILE A 112 -8.76 -21.54 9.35
CA ILE A 112 -8.34 -21.11 8.00
C ILE A 112 -7.55 -22.19 7.26
N PHE A 113 -7.07 -23.22 7.96
CA PHE A 113 -6.10 -24.18 7.47
C PHE A 113 -6.49 -24.79 6.12
N ALA A 114 -7.68 -25.39 6.03
CA ALA A 114 -8.13 -26.09 4.81
C ALA A 114 -8.17 -25.18 3.57
N ASN A 115 -8.66 -23.94 3.72
CA ASN A 115 -8.74 -22.99 2.62
C ASN A 115 -7.35 -22.57 2.13
N TYR A 116 -6.40 -22.38 3.05
CA TYR A 116 -5.04 -21.98 2.71
C TYR A 116 -4.30 -23.11 2.00
N ILE A 117 -4.36 -24.33 2.53
CA ILE A 117 -3.77 -25.52 1.88
C ILE A 117 -4.36 -25.75 0.49
N SER A 118 -5.69 -25.68 0.35
CA SER A 118 -6.35 -25.86 -0.96
C SER A 118 -5.97 -24.79 -1.99
N THR A 119 -5.71 -23.56 -1.55
CA THR A 119 -5.32 -22.47 -2.45
C THR A 119 -3.85 -22.58 -2.87
N GLY A 120 -3.00 -23.02 -1.95
CA GLY A 120 -1.58 -23.24 -2.16
C GLY A 120 -0.77 -21.97 -2.46
N TRP A 121 0.54 -22.09 -2.29
CA TRP A 121 1.55 -21.07 -2.60
C TRP A 121 2.83 -21.73 -3.07
N GLN A 122 3.67 -20.94 -3.75
CA GLN A 122 4.99 -21.34 -4.23
C GLN A 122 6.12 -20.64 -3.47
N SER A 123 5.83 -19.50 -2.83
CA SER A 123 6.79 -18.79 -1.98
C SER A 123 6.12 -18.26 -0.71
N VAL A 124 6.93 -18.11 0.35
CA VAL A 124 6.50 -17.57 1.63
C VAL A 124 7.33 -16.35 1.98
N VAL A 125 6.65 -15.26 2.34
CA VAL A 125 7.28 -14.00 2.73
C VAL A 125 6.81 -13.61 4.13
N GLY A 126 7.76 -13.46 5.03
CA GLY A 126 7.55 -12.88 6.35
C GLY A 126 7.83 -11.39 6.38
N THR A 127 7.07 -10.63 7.15
CA THR A 127 7.36 -9.22 7.43
C THR A 127 7.09 -8.88 8.90
N SER A 128 7.16 -7.60 9.27
CA SER A 128 7.09 -7.04 10.63
C SER A 128 8.34 -7.20 11.50
N GLY A 129 8.33 -6.50 12.63
CA GLY A 129 9.44 -6.49 13.58
C GLY A 129 9.74 -7.83 14.25
N THR A 130 8.74 -8.70 14.44
CA THR A 130 8.99 -10.01 15.06
C THR A 130 9.80 -10.92 14.14
N ILE A 131 9.40 -11.03 12.88
CA ILE A 131 10.12 -11.84 11.89
C ILE A 131 11.50 -11.22 11.62
N LYS A 132 11.59 -9.88 11.54
CA LYS A 132 12.88 -9.17 11.42
C LYS A 132 13.85 -9.51 12.57
N SER A 133 13.38 -9.48 13.81
CA SER A 133 14.21 -9.83 14.97
C SER A 133 14.61 -11.29 14.99
N ILE A 134 13.71 -12.20 14.57
CA ILE A 134 14.05 -13.62 14.44
C ILE A 134 15.12 -13.81 13.38
N LEU A 135 14.97 -13.21 12.20
CA LEU A 135 15.98 -13.25 11.16
C LEU A 135 17.32 -12.71 11.64
N ALA A 136 17.34 -11.58 12.34
CA ALA A 136 18.57 -11.01 12.89
C ALA A 136 19.29 -11.96 13.86
N MET A 137 18.55 -12.66 14.72
CA MET A 137 19.13 -13.68 15.61
C MET A 137 19.65 -14.91 14.85
N LEU A 138 18.94 -15.34 13.81
CA LEU A 138 19.36 -16.47 12.98
C LEU A 138 20.64 -16.14 12.18
N SER A 139 20.70 -14.94 11.61
CA SER A 139 21.82 -14.48 10.78
C SER A 139 23.07 -14.10 11.58
N ALA A 140 22.99 -13.99 12.91
CA ALA A 140 24.14 -13.65 13.75
C ALA A 140 25.28 -14.68 13.64
N ASN A 141 24.93 -15.97 13.53
CA ASN A 141 25.91 -17.05 13.41
C ASN A 141 26.16 -17.51 11.96
N ASP A 142 25.32 -17.08 11.01
CA ASP A 142 25.44 -17.40 9.59
C ASP A 142 24.86 -16.25 8.74
N PRO A 143 25.70 -15.24 8.42
CA PRO A 143 25.28 -14.05 7.67
C PRO A 143 24.93 -14.34 6.20
N ASP A 144 25.44 -15.42 5.64
CA ASP A 144 25.24 -15.78 4.23
C ASP A 144 23.87 -16.43 4.02
N GLN A 145 23.31 -17.06 5.06
CA GLN A 145 21.99 -17.68 5.01
C GLN A 145 20.86 -16.69 5.36
N LYS A 146 20.25 -16.12 4.31
CA LYS A 146 19.20 -15.08 4.41
C LYS A 146 17.77 -15.63 4.61
N ASN A 147 17.56 -16.92 4.40
CA ASN A 147 16.24 -17.55 4.47
C ASN A 147 15.96 -18.09 5.87
N ILE A 148 14.71 -17.98 6.32
CA ILE A 148 14.23 -18.56 7.58
C ILE A 148 13.72 -19.96 7.29
N THR A 149 14.24 -20.98 7.98
CA THR A 149 13.81 -22.38 7.83
C THR A 149 13.31 -22.94 9.17
N LEU A 150 12.47 -23.98 9.12
CA LEU A 150 11.96 -24.62 10.34
C LEU A 150 13.09 -25.14 11.23
N GLU A 151 14.11 -25.76 10.64
CA GLU A 151 15.28 -26.27 11.35
C GLU A 151 15.95 -25.18 12.20
N ARG A 152 16.26 -24.03 11.58
CA ARG A 152 16.87 -22.88 12.26
C ARG A 152 15.97 -22.31 13.36
N LEU A 153 14.65 -22.29 13.15
CA LEU A 153 13.71 -21.86 14.18
C LEU A 153 13.69 -22.81 15.39
N LEU A 154 13.83 -24.11 15.17
CA LEU A 154 13.90 -25.11 16.23
C LEU A 154 15.24 -25.05 16.99
N GLU A 155 16.35 -24.78 16.29
CA GLU A 155 17.64 -24.50 16.92
C GLU A 155 17.57 -23.25 17.80
N LEU A 156 16.95 -22.18 17.30
CA LEU A 156 16.73 -20.96 18.06
C LEU A 156 15.83 -21.22 19.29
N LYS A 157 14.78 -22.05 19.15
CA LYS A 157 13.96 -22.49 20.30
C LYS A 157 14.83 -23.19 21.36
N THR A 158 15.76 -24.06 20.95
CA THR A 158 16.70 -24.73 21.88
C THR A 158 17.55 -23.72 22.65
N GLN A 159 18.06 -22.67 22.01
CA GLN A 159 18.79 -21.59 22.69
C GLN A 159 17.91 -20.85 23.71
N PHE A 160 16.65 -20.58 23.35
CA PHE A 160 15.69 -19.95 24.26
C PHE A 160 15.41 -20.81 25.49
N LEU A 161 15.26 -22.13 25.31
CA LEU A 161 15.07 -23.07 26.40
C LEU A 161 16.29 -23.13 27.33
N ALA A 162 17.50 -23.06 26.77
CA ALA A 162 18.74 -23.05 27.54
C ALA A 162 18.86 -21.82 28.45
N ALA A 163 18.35 -20.66 28.02
CA ALA A 163 18.34 -19.42 28.82
C ALA A 163 17.43 -19.50 30.06
N LYS A 164 16.41 -20.36 30.05
CA LYS A 164 15.39 -20.60 31.11
C LYS A 164 14.52 -19.40 31.49
N THR A 165 14.97 -18.18 31.31
CA THR A 165 14.21 -16.95 31.56
C THR A 165 14.42 -15.95 30.44
N ILE A 166 13.40 -15.12 30.20
CA ILE A 166 13.45 -14.04 29.20
C ILE A 166 14.63 -13.10 29.47
N ASP A 167 14.86 -12.72 30.72
CA ASP A 167 15.93 -11.80 31.12
C ASP A 167 17.34 -12.35 30.80
N ASN A 168 17.49 -13.66 30.73
CA ASN A 168 18.75 -14.34 30.43
C ASN A 168 18.94 -14.63 28.93
N LEU A 169 18.02 -14.20 28.05
CA LEU A 169 18.16 -14.34 26.60
C LEU A 169 19.27 -13.44 26.07
N LEU A 170 20.49 -13.97 26.05
CA LEU A 170 21.68 -13.33 25.48
C LEU A 170 21.96 -13.93 24.10
N ILE A 171 21.19 -13.48 23.11
CA ILE A 171 21.32 -13.92 21.71
C ILE A 171 21.69 -12.71 20.87
N GLU A 172 22.77 -12.82 20.10
CA GLU A 172 23.19 -11.77 19.18
C GLU A 172 22.08 -11.47 18.15
N GLY A 173 21.89 -10.20 17.80
CA GLY A 173 20.76 -9.78 16.95
C GLY A 173 19.43 -9.55 17.70
N LEU A 174 19.31 -9.97 18.97
CA LEU A 174 18.15 -9.62 19.81
C LEU A 174 18.34 -8.27 20.49
N SER A 175 17.51 -7.28 20.15
CA SER A 175 17.53 -6.00 20.85
C SER A 175 16.82 -6.08 22.22
N PRO A 176 17.25 -5.27 23.22
CA PRO A 176 16.61 -5.25 24.54
C PRO A 176 15.11 -4.94 24.49
N GLU A 177 14.69 -4.05 23.59
CA GLU A 177 13.27 -3.69 23.39
C GLU A 177 12.43 -4.88 22.91
N ARG A 178 13.03 -5.83 22.19
CA ARG A 178 12.34 -7.00 21.62
C ARG A 178 12.32 -8.19 22.57
N GLN A 179 13.32 -8.30 23.45
CA GLN A 179 13.47 -9.37 24.43
C GLN A 179 12.17 -9.65 25.21
N VAL A 180 11.46 -8.60 25.64
CA VAL A 180 10.22 -8.70 26.44
C VAL A 180 9.02 -9.34 25.72
N SER A 181 9.11 -9.56 24.41
CA SER A 181 7.99 -10.07 23.58
C SER A 181 8.37 -11.20 22.62
N ILE A 182 9.65 -11.57 22.54
CA ILE A 182 10.16 -12.41 21.46
C ILE A 182 9.75 -13.89 21.59
N CYS A 183 9.61 -14.42 22.81
CA CYS A 183 9.22 -15.82 23.05
C CYS A 183 7.86 -16.16 22.42
N GLY A 184 6.86 -15.30 22.59
CA GLY A 184 5.56 -15.46 21.96
C GLY A 184 5.64 -15.38 20.44
N GLY A 185 6.49 -14.50 19.91
CA GLY A 185 6.73 -14.38 18.47
C GLY A 185 7.34 -15.64 17.86
N LEU A 186 8.39 -16.18 18.47
CA LEU A 186 9.05 -17.42 18.05
C LEU A 186 8.09 -18.61 18.10
N ALA A 187 7.30 -18.73 19.18
CA ALA A 187 6.31 -19.80 19.32
C ALA A 187 5.24 -19.73 18.21
N ILE A 188 4.71 -18.54 17.90
CA ILE A 188 3.74 -18.35 16.80
C ILE A 188 4.36 -18.73 15.46
N LEU A 189 5.58 -18.27 15.17
CA LEU A 189 6.22 -18.53 13.88
C LEU A 189 6.49 -20.03 13.67
N ILE A 190 6.99 -20.74 14.70
CA ILE A 190 7.19 -22.19 14.64
C ILE A 190 5.86 -22.92 14.39
N ALA A 191 4.79 -22.54 15.09
CA ALA A 191 3.47 -23.15 14.89
C ALA A 191 2.95 -22.93 13.46
N ILE A 192 3.16 -21.75 12.87
CA ILE A 192 2.80 -21.47 11.48
C ILE A 192 3.61 -22.35 10.52
N PHE A 193 4.93 -22.46 10.72
CA PHE A 193 5.77 -23.32 9.89
C PHE A 193 5.35 -24.78 9.94
N GLN A 194 5.11 -25.31 11.14
CA GLN A 194 4.72 -26.71 11.33
C GLN A 194 3.32 -26.99 10.79
N LEU A 195 2.35 -26.11 11.06
CA LEU A 195 0.97 -26.33 10.64
C LEU A 195 0.84 -26.31 9.12
N PHE A 196 1.49 -25.36 8.44
CA PHE A 196 1.37 -25.17 7.00
C PHE A 196 2.48 -25.86 6.19
N ASP A 197 3.30 -26.70 6.82
CA ASP A 197 4.44 -27.41 6.21
C ASP A 197 5.35 -26.48 5.39
N ILE A 198 5.69 -25.33 5.99
CA ILE A 198 6.58 -24.34 5.36
C ILE A 198 8.02 -24.78 5.56
N THR A 199 8.75 -24.91 4.46
CA THR A 199 10.17 -25.27 4.46
C THR A 199 11.07 -24.05 4.63
N GLU A 200 10.75 -22.98 3.90
CA GLU A 200 11.51 -21.73 3.88
C GLU A 200 10.61 -20.50 3.78
N MET A 201 11.13 -19.38 4.27
CA MET A 201 10.50 -18.07 4.22
C MET A 201 11.56 -17.00 3.96
N ASP A 202 11.26 -16.15 2.98
CA ASP A 202 12.00 -14.90 2.75
C ASP A 202 11.48 -13.79 3.65
N TYR A 203 12.30 -12.76 3.89
CA TYR A 203 11.90 -11.59 4.67
C TYR A 203 11.71 -10.36 3.77
N SER A 204 10.69 -9.56 4.09
CA SER A 204 10.42 -8.26 3.46
C SER A 204 10.37 -7.14 4.50
N ASP A 205 11.10 -6.06 4.22
CA ASP A 205 11.01 -4.81 5.00
C ASP A 205 9.71 -4.03 4.75
N PHE A 206 8.92 -4.41 3.75
CA PHE A 206 7.70 -3.72 3.34
C PHE A 206 6.46 -4.38 3.95
N SER A 207 5.56 -3.57 4.52
CA SER A 207 4.34 -4.06 5.19
C SER A 207 3.21 -3.02 5.09
N LEU A 208 2.41 -2.86 6.13
CA LEU A 208 1.22 -2.02 6.21
C LEU A 208 1.47 -0.59 5.77
N ARG A 209 2.56 0.03 6.26
CA ARG A 209 2.86 1.44 6.02
C ARG A 209 3.03 1.70 4.53
N GLU A 210 3.77 0.85 3.84
CA GLU A 210 4.02 1.01 2.42
C GLU A 210 2.78 0.69 1.58
N GLY A 211 1.98 -0.30 1.98
CA GLY A 211 0.67 -0.53 1.38
C GLY A 211 -0.25 0.69 1.46
N LEU A 212 -0.32 1.33 2.64
CA LEU A 212 -1.10 2.55 2.83
C LEU A 212 -0.56 3.71 1.99
N LEU A 213 0.77 3.89 1.92
CA LEU A 213 1.38 4.93 1.09
C LEU A 213 1.04 4.75 -0.39
N HIS A 214 1.11 3.53 -0.93
CA HIS A 214 0.72 3.24 -2.31
C HIS A 214 -0.77 3.49 -2.54
N GLU A 215 -1.64 3.10 -1.61
CA GLU A 215 -3.06 3.39 -1.71
C GLU A 215 -3.34 4.91 -1.70
N MET A 216 -2.69 5.66 -0.81
CA MET A 216 -2.80 7.11 -0.77
C MET A 216 -2.34 7.75 -2.07
N GLN A 217 -1.24 7.28 -2.66
CA GLN A 217 -0.75 7.74 -3.96
C GLN A 217 -1.79 7.49 -5.07
N GLN A 218 -2.37 6.28 -5.13
CA GLN A 218 -3.42 5.96 -6.10
C GLN A 218 -4.67 6.83 -5.88
N LYS A 219 -5.09 7.02 -4.63
CA LYS A 219 -6.22 7.89 -4.28
C LYS A 219 -5.96 9.35 -4.61
N LEU A 220 -4.72 9.84 -4.50
CA LEU A 220 -4.34 11.20 -4.89
C LEU A 220 -4.33 11.35 -6.42
N ALA A 221 -3.82 10.35 -7.15
CA ALA A 221 -3.93 10.31 -8.60
C ALA A 221 -5.40 10.32 -9.06
N LEU A 222 -6.30 9.66 -8.32
CA LEU A 222 -7.75 9.68 -8.56
C LEU A 222 -8.46 10.95 -8.03
N LYS A 223 -7.84 11.70 -7.11
CA LYS A 223 -8.36 12.94 -6.49
C LYS A 223 -7.70 14.21 -7.03
N ASP A 224 -7.22 14.19 -8.27
CA ASP A 224 -6.90 15.46 -8.93
C ASP A 224 -8.19 16.28 -9.05
N ILE A 225 -8.33 17.32 -8.22
CA ILE A 225 -9.52 18.19 -8.20
C ILE A 225 -9.77 18.83 -9.56
N ARG A 226 -8.73 18.94 -10.40
CA ARG A 226 -8.83 19.39 -11.79
C ARG A 226 -9.69 18.44 -12.62
N THR A 227 -9.61 17.13 -12.39
CA THR A 227 -10.49 16.13 -13.05
C THR A 227 -11.96 16.41 -12.75
N ASN A 228 -12.30 16.72 -11.49
CA ASN A 228 -13.66 17.10 -11.11
C ASN A 228 -14.06 18.45 -11.74
N THR A 229 -13.16 19.42 -11.80
CA THR A 229 -13.37 20.71 -12.46
C THR A 229 -13.68 20.53 -13.95
N ILE A 230 -12.93 19.68 -14.66
CA ILE A 230 -13.14 19.37 -16.07
C ILE A 230 -14.47 18.64 -16.28
N ALA A 231 -14.78 17.64 -15.43
CA ALA A 231 -16.04 16.92 -15.48
C ALA A 231 -17.26 17.85 -15.26
N ASN A 232 -17.18 18.72 -14.27
CA ASN A 232 -18.22 19.71 -13.96
C ASN A 232 -18.41 20.71 -15.10
N LEU A 233 -17.31 21.19 -15.70
CA LEU A 233 -17.40 22.12 -16.83
C LEU A 233 -17.97 21.44 -18.08
N SER A 234 -17.61 20.18 -18.31
CA SER A 234 -18.15 19.35 -19.39
C SER A 234 -19.65 19.14 -19.24
N GLU A 235 -20.12 18.81 -18.02
CA GLU A 235 -21.52 18.60 -17.72
C GLU A 235 -22.34 19.89 -17.81
N ARG A 236 -21.85 20.99 -17.24
CA ARG A 236 -22.52 22.32 -17.27
C ARG A 236 -22.79 22.82 -18.68
N ASN A 237 -21.87 22.53 -19.61
CA ASN A 237 -21.98 22.99 -21.01
C ASN A 237 -22.48 21.89 -21.95
N THR A 238 -22.99 20.77 -21.42
CA THR A 238 -23.61 19.69 -22.21
C THR A 238 -22.71 19.17 -23.34
N ILE A 239 -21.42 19.01 -23.08
CA ILE A 239 -20.48 18.45 -24.07
C ILE A 239 -20.85 17.00 -24.39
N ASP A 240 -20.74 16.58 -25.66
CA ASP A 240 -20.80 15.17 -26.04
C ASP A 240 -19.59 14.42 -25.47
N LYS A 241 -19.80 13.78 -24.32
CA LYS A 241 -18.76 13.03 -23.58
C LYS A 241 -18.19 11.88 -24.42
N VAL A 242 -18.99 11.26 -25.29
CA VAL A 242 -18.52 10.14 -26.12
C VAL A 242 -17.58 10.68 -27.21
N HIS A 243 -17.93 11.79 -27.85
CA HIS A 243 -17.04 12.42 -28.83
C HIS A 243 -15.76 12.96 -28.18
N ALA A 244 -15.90 13.68 -27.07
CA ALA A 244 -14.79 14.22 -26.30
C ALA A 244 -13.79 13.12 -25.90
N GLN A 245 -14.28 11.97 -25.42
CA GLN A 245 -13.41 10.85 -25.04
C GLN A 245 -12.71 10.22 -26.25
N ARG A 246 -13.38 10.10 -27.41
CA ARG A 246 -12.72 9.63 -28.65
C ARG A 246 -11.54 10.53 -29.04
N VAL A 247 -11.74 11.84 -29.03
CA VAL A 247 -10.68 12.82 -29.36
C VAL A 247 -9.55 12.78 -28.33
N ALA A 248 -9.88 12.71 -27.05
CA ALA A 248 -8.91 12.59 -25.96
C ALA A 248 -8.04 11.33 -26.10
N ASN A 249 -8.65 10.18 -26.39
CA ASN A 249 -7.92 8.93 -26.63
C ASN A 249 -6.99 9.01 -27.85
N THR A 250 -7.42 9.66 -28.94
CA THR A 250 -6.56 9.86 -30.11
C THR A 250 -5.39 10.79 -29.80
N ALA A 251 -5.64 11.89 -29.08
CA ALA A 251 -4.58 12.83 -28.68
C ALA A 251 -3.57 12.17 -27.74
N ASP A 252 -4.05 11.39 -26.76
CA ASP A 252 -3.23 10.60 -25.85
C ASP A 252 -2.36 9.59 -26.60
N TRP A 253 -2.96 8.81 -27.50
CA TRP A 253 -2.24 7.85 -28.33
C TRP A 253 -1.13 8.51 -29.17
N LEU A 254 -1.43 9.64 -29.84
CA LEU A 254 -0.45 10.39 -30.62
C LEU A 254 0.68 10.96 -29.76
N PHE A 255 0.35 11.50 -28.59
CA PHE A 255 1.33 12.04 -27.64
C PHE A 255 2.35 10.97 -27.26
N LEU A 256 1.88 9.77 -26.90
CA LEU A 256 2.76 8.66 -26.52
C LEU A 256 3.71 8.21 -27.65
N GLN A 257 3.35 8.42 -28.92
CA GLN A 257 4.24 8.10 -30.04
C GLN A 257 5.41 9.09 -30.15
N VAL A 258 5.18 10.37 -29.87
CA VAL A 258 6.17 11.45 -30.08
C VAL A 258 6.87 11.88 -28.82
N GLN A 259 6.37 11.49 -27.64
CA GLN A 259 6.83 11.96 -26.32
C GLN A 259 8.36 11.91 -26.19
N LYS A 260 8.96 10.77 -26.53
CA LYS A 260 10.41 10.55 -26.38
C LYS A 260 11.23 11.38 -27.39
N GLU A 261 10.78 11.44 -28.64
CA GLU A 261 11.52 12.13 -29.71
C GLU A 261 11.47 13.65 -29.53
N TRP A 262 10.33 14.17 -29.06
CA TRP A 262 10.11 15.60 -28.84
C TRP A 262 10.47 16.05 -27.41
N GLN A 263 10.98 15.13 -26.57
CA GLN A 263 11.40 15.41 -25.19
C GLN A 263 10.28 16.03 -24.34
N LEU A 264 9.08 15.46 -24.43
CA LEU A 264 7.90 15.92 -23.69
C LEU A 264 7.78 15.19 -22.35
N ASP A 265 8.59 15.59 -21.38
CA ASP A 265 8.73 14.85 -20.11
C ASP A 265 7.69 15.24 -19.03
N SER A 266 6.95 16.34 -19.24
CA SER A 266 5.96 16.82 -18.27
C SER A 266 4.65 16.02 -18.34
N LEU A 267 4.43 15.16 -17.34
CA LEU A 267 3.16 14.46 -17.11
C LEU A 267 1.98 15.43 -16.91
N ASP A 268 2.25 16.61 -16.36
CA ASP A 268 1.22 17.64 -16.16
C ASP A 268 0.77 18.23 -17.51
N ASN A 269 1.70 18.50 -18.42
CA ASN A 269 1.38 18.99 -19.77
C ASN A 269 0.62 17.93 -20.59
N HIS A 270 0.99 16.65 -20.42
CA HIS A 270 0.27 15.54 -21.02
C HIS A 270 -1.20 15.51 -20.55
N GLN A 271 -1.43 15.64 -19.25
CA GLN A 271 -2.78 15.67 -18.69
C GLN A 271 -3.58 16.91 -19.16
N LEU A 272 -2.94 18.07 -19.29
CA LEU A 272 -3.57 19.27 -19.85
C LEU A 272 -3.98 19.08 -21.31
N LEU A 273 -3.19 18.36 -22.13
CA LEU A 273 -3.56 18.01 -23.50
C LEU A 273 -4.82 17.15 -23.54
N VAL A 274 -4.89 16.14 -22.67
CA VAL A 274 -6.08 15.26 -22.57
C VAL A 274 -7.31 16.07 -22.16
N TRP A 275 -7.19 16.98 -21.19
CA TRP A 275 -8.30 17.85 -20.79
C TRP A 275 -8.67 18.88 -21.87
N ALA A 276 -7.71 19.39 -22.65
CA ALA A 276 -7.99 20.25 -23.79
C ALA A 276 -8.85 19.52 -24.82
N ALA A 277 -8.52 18.27 -25.12
CA ALA A 277 -9.32 17.41 -25.98
C ALA A 277 -10.71 17.13 -25.41
N GLN A 278 -10.84 16.95 -24.09
CA GLN A 278 -12.15 16.75 -23.45
C GLN A 278 -13.04 18.01 -23.50
N LEU A 279 -12.44 19.21 -23.49
CA LEU A 279 -13.15 20.49 -23.45
C LEU A 279 -13.21 21.22 -24.80
N HIS A 280 -12.67 20.65 -25.89
CA HIS A 280 -12.52 21.40 -27.14
C HIS A 280 -13.85 21.90 -27.75
N GLU A 281 -14.99 21.31 -27.36
CA GLU A 281 -16.34 21.73 -27.77
C GLU A 281 -17.15 22.43 -26.67
N VAL A 282 -16.53 22.84 -25.54
CA VAL A 282 -17.24 23.52 -24.45
C VAL A 282 -17.97 24.80 -24.91
N GLY A 283 -17.49 25.46 -25.97
CA GLY A 283 -18.10 26.64 -26.57
C GLY A 283 -19.21 26.36 -27.58
N LEU A 284 -19.62 25.10 -27.80
CA LEU A 284 -20.60 24.75 -28.83
C LEU A 284 -21.98 25.35 -28.54
N GLY A 285 -22.33 25.52 -27.26
CA GLY A 285 -23.54 26.23 -26.84
C GLY A 285 -23.56 27.73 -27.19
N ILE A 286 -22.41 28.31 -27.58
CA ILE A 286 -22.32 29.71 -28.05
C ILE A 286 -22.50 29.76 -29.56
N ASN A 287 -21.60 29.13 -30.33
CA ASN A 287 -21.69 29.04 -31.79
C ASN A 287 -20.75 27.95 -32.34
N SER A 288 -21.19 27.23 -33.37
CA SER A 288 -20.35 26.30 -34.13
C SER A 288 -19.33 27.02 -35.03
N SER A 289 -19.71 28.19 -35.56
CA SER A 289 -18.82 29.08 -36.29
C SER A 289 -17.85 29.74 -35.32
N GLY A 290 -16.56 29.45 -35.48
CA GLY A 290 -15.54 29.96 -34.56
C GLY A 290 -15.38 29.16 -33.27
N LEU A 291 -15.91 27.93 -33.18
CA LEU A 291 -15.90 27.07 -31.99
C LEU A 291 -14.63 27.13 -31.12
N HIS A 292 -13.45 26.88 -31.69
CA HIS A 292 -12.14 27.02 -31.01
C HIS A 292 -11.93 28.34 -30.23
N LYS A 293 -12.45 29.48 -30.73
CA LYS A 293 -12.41 30.77 -30.03
C LYS A 293 -13.34 30.78 -28.83
N HIS A 294 -14.57 30.29 -29.01
CA HIS A 294 -15.58 30.24 -27.95
C HIS A 294 -15.20 29.25 -26.85
N SER A 295 -14.73 28.06 -27.20
CA SER A 295 -14.23 27.09 -26.23
C SER A 295 -13.05 27.64 -25.43
N ALA A 296 -12.08 28.26 -26.11
CA ALA A 296 -10.95 28.88 -25.43
C ALA A 296 -11.40 30.00 -24.49
N TYR A 297 -12.30 30.87 -24.94
CA TYR A 297 -12.85 31.95 -24.12
C TYR A 297 -13.55 31.43 -22.86
N VAL A 298 -14.38 30.38 -22.98
CA VAL A 298 -15.06 29.78 -21.83
C VAL A 298 -14.06 29.20 -20.83
N VAL A 299 -13.03 28.49 -21.30
CA VAL A 299 -12.00 27.91 -20.42
C VAL A 299 -11.15 29.00 -19.78
N GLU A 300 -10.71 30.01 -20.54
CA GLU A 300 -9.88 31.10 -20.07
C GLU A 300 -10.56 31.98 -19.01
N ASN A 301 -11.88 32.17 -19.13
CA ASN A 301 -12.64 33.08 -18.26
C ASN A 301 -13.52 32.35 -17.22
N SER A 302 -13.43 31.02 -17.12
CA SER A 302 -14.11 30.24 -16.07
C SER A 302 -13.25 30.13 -14.81
N GLN A 303 -13.89 29.95 -13.66
CA GLN A 303 -13.18 29.49 -12.47
C GLN A 303 -12.90 28.00 -12.61
N LEU A 304 -11.62 27.61 -12.60
CA LEU A 304 -11.18 26.23 -12.70
C LEU A 304 -10.44 25.80 -11.41
N PRO A 305 -11.17 25.39 -10.35
CA PRO A 305 -10.53 24.94 -9.11
C PRO A 305 -9.46 23.87 -9.36
N GLY A 306 -8.28 24.09 -8.77
CA GLY A 306 -7.12 23.21 -8.90
C GLY A 306 -6.17 23.54 -10.05
N PHE A 307 -6.54 24.40 -10.99
CA PHE A 307 -5.62 24.89 -12.02
C PHE A 307 -4.89 26.14 -11.53
N THR A 308 -3.60 26.23 -11.81
CA THR A 308 -2.88 27.50 -11.74
C THR A 308 -3.25 28.38 -12.93
N GLN A 309 -3.01 29.69 -12.84
CA GLN A 309 -3.26 30.61 -13.96
C GLN A 309 -2.49 30.18 -15.23
N GLN A 310 -1.25 29.72 -15.08
CA GLN A 310 -0.45 29.24 -16.21
C GLN A 310 -1.02 27.98 -16.84
N GLN A 311 -1.46 27.01 -16.03
CA GLN A 311 -2.10 25.78 -16.52
C GLN A 311 -3.40 26.09 -17.25
N GLN A 312 -4.22 27.01 -16.71
CA GLN A 312 -5.47 27.43 -17.35
C GLN A 312 -5.20 28.17 -18.68
N THR A 313 -4.19 29.03 -18.74
CA THR A 313 -3.75 29.71 -19.97
C THR A 313 -3.22 28.71 -21.01
N LEU A 314 -2.44 27.71 -20.59
CA LEU A 314 -1.95 26.67 -21.50
C LEU A 314 -3.09 25.80 -22.03
N LEU A 315 -4.03 25.41 -21.16
CA LEU A 315 -5.23 24.66 -21.51
C LEU A 315 -6.09 25.43 -22.53
N SER A 316 -6.36 26.72 -22.28
CA SER A 316 -7.13 27.56 -23.21
C SER A 316 -6.40 27.78 -24.53
N CYS A 317 -5.07 27.92 -24.51
CA CYS A 317 -4.25 28.05 -25.71
C CYS A 317 -4.33 26.81 -26.62
N MET A 318 -4.23 25.60 -26.04
CA MET A 318 -4.41 24.35 -26.80
C MET A 318 -5.79 24.29 -27.45
N ILE A 319 -6.84 24.67 -26.73
CA ILE A 319 -8.21 24.73 -27.26
C ILE A 319 -8.37 25.85 -28.31
N ARG A 320 -7.66 26.97 -28.18
CA ARG A 320 -7.71 28.09 -29.11
C ARG A 320 -7.21 27.71 -30.49
N PHE A 321 -6.23 26.81 -30.56
CA PHE A 321 -5.47 26.49 -31.79
C PHE A 321 -5.60 25.03 -32.27
N TYR A 322 -6.47 24.20 -31.69
CA TYR A 322 -6.65 22.81 -32.16
C TYR A 322 -7.15 22.69 -33.62
N ARG A 323 -7.70 23.77 -34.18
CA ARG A 323 -8.17 23.84 -35.58
C ARG A 323 -7.92 25.22 -36.17
N LYS A 324 -8.00 25.29 -37.50
CA LYS A 324 -7.68 26.48 -38.31
C LYS A 324 -6.20 26.85 -38.20
N ARG A 325 -5.82 28.00 -38.76
CA ARG A 325 -4.42 28.44 -38.83
C ARG A 325 -3.91 28.80 -37.43
N ILE A 326 -2.77 28.21 -37.05
CA ILE A 326 -2.03 28.57 -35.83
C ILE A 326 -1.36 29.93 -36.07
N ARG A 327 -1.49 30.83 -35.11
CA ARG A 327 -0.90 32.18 -35.12
C ARG A 327 -0.10 32.35 -33.83
N LEU A 328 1.21 32.16 -33.94
CA LEU A 328 2.09 32.14 -32.77
C LEU A 328 2.18 33.52 -32.11
N GLU A 329 1.99 34.59 -32.89
CA GLU A 329 1.88 35.96 -32.39
C GLU A 329 0.68 36.20 -31.44
N GLU A 330 -0.37 35.37 -31.51
CA GLU A 330 -1.53 35.41 -30.63
C GLU A 330 -1.37 34.48 -29.40
N SER A 331 -0.23 33.79 -29.26
CA SER A 331 0.01 32.86 -28.16
C SER A 331 0.45 33.61 -26.89
N PRO A 332 -0.08 33.25 -25.71
CA PRO A 332 0.32 33.91 -24.47
C PRO A 332 1.79 33.65 -24.15
N THR A 333 2.46 34.62 -23.53
CA THR A 333 3.81 34.43 -22.99
C THR A 333 3.73 33.47 -21.81
N LEU A 334 3.98 32.19 -22.05
CA LEU A 334 4.14 31.20 -21.01
C LEU A 334 5.55 31.36 -20.42
N LEU A 335 5.66 31.64 -19.11
CA LEU A 335 6.93 31.50 -18.41
C LEU A 335 7.40 30.06 -18.64
N SER A 336 8.64 29.88 -19.08
CA SER A 336 9.24 28.61 -19.49
C SER A 336 8.66 27.44 -18.70
N VAL A 337 7.74 26.71 -19.33
CA VAL A 337 7.24 25.46 -18.79
C VAL A 337 8.36 24.46 -19.09
N PRO A 338 9.03 23.90 -18.07
CA PRO A 338 10.06 22.89 -18.29
C PRO A 338 9.50 21.68 -19.03
#